data_AF-A0A7X4IYC1-F1
#
_entry.id   AF-A0A7X4IYC1-F1
#
_cell.length_a   1.000
_cell.length_b   1.000
_cell.length_c   1.000
_cell.angle_alpha   90.00
_cell.angle_beta   90.00
_cell.angle_gamma   90.00
#
_symmetry.space_group_name_H-M   'P 1'
#
loop_
_entity.id
_entity.type
_entity.pdbx_description
1 polymer ?
#
loop_
_entity_poly.entity_id
_entity_poly.type
_entity_poly.pdbx_seq_one_letter_code
_entity_poly.pdbx_strand_id
1 'polypeptide(L)'
;MDLRHRKGRKPLSDRERSVLEAVVRTYVETAEPAGSRTLTRRYGFGVSAATIRNTMADLEEDGYLTHPHTSAGRVPTDLAYRFFVDSVVQPEVLTAAEKSRIERELRTGESTLERVLQNSVRALGILVNELGVGSVPQLDAARLEKIDLIQVSSQKVLMVVTVQSGIVRTVYVDLPGEAPADILEVIRQVLNERLGGLTFSEIRRSLGARLRDAVEDPAARYILNIFVESGGEVFE
;
A
#
# COMPACT_ATOMS: atom_id res chain seq x y z
N MET A 1 -10.24 -4.63 8.69
CA MET A 1 -11.42 -5.03 9.47
C MET A 1 -11.15 -6.46 9.95
N ASP A 2 -10.75 -6.60 11.20
CA ASP A 2 -10.18 -7.83 11.77
C ASP A 2 -11.31 -8.79 12.19
N LEU A 3 -11.38 -9.96 11.55
CA LEU A 3 -12.43 -10.98 11.78
C LEU A 3 -12.08 -11.97 12.89
N ARG A 4 -10.96 -11.76 13.59
CA ARG A 4 -10.54 -12.65 14.69
C ARG A 4 -11.53 -12.73 15.85
N HIS A 5 -12.52 -11.83 15.93
CA HIS A 5 -13.48 -11.78 17.05
C HIS A 5 -14.93 -11.48 16.64
N ARG A 6 -15.58 -12.34 15.84
CA ARG A 6 -17.04 -12.54 16.01
C ARG A 6 -17.27 -13.69 17.00
N LYS A 7 -17.28 -13.33 18.30
CA LYS A 7 -17.73 -14.21 19.39
C LYS A 7 -19.13 -14.75 19.05
N GLY A 8 -19.27 -16.07 18.88
CA GLY A 8 -20.57 -16.74 18.84
C GLY A 8 -20.78 -17.85 17.79
N ARG A 9 -19.90 -18.06 16.81
CA ARG A 9 -20.06 -19.17 15.84
C ARG A 9 -19.31 -20.43 16.26
N LYS A 10 -19.99 -21.57 16.18
CA LYS A 10 -19.40 -22.90 16.36
C LYS A 10 -18.28 -23.10 15.32
N PRO A 11 -17.12 -23.67 15.69
CA PRO A 11 -16.09 -24.03 14.72
C PRO A 11 -16.61 -25.10 13.77
N LEU A 12 -16.40 -24.90 12.46
CA LEU A 12 -16.73 -25.89 11.44
C LEU A 12 -15.92 -27.17 11.65
N SER A 13 -16.59 -28.31 11.56
CA SER A 13 -15.97 -29.63 11.50
C SER A 13 -15.12 -29.79 10.24
N ASP A 14 -14.22 -30.76 10.24
CA ASP A 14 -13.36 -31.04 9.08
C ASP A 14 -14.19 -31.34 7.82
N ARG A 15 -15.31 -32.05 7.98
CA ARG A 15 -16.22 -32.35 6.87
C ARG A 15 -16.92 -31.09 6.34
N GLU A 16 -17.44 -30.24 7.22
CA GLU A 16 -18.05 -28.96 6.82
C GLU A 16 -17.03 -28.09 6.10
N ARG A 17 -15.78 -28.02 6.60
CA ARG A 17 -14.68 -27.32 5.95
C ARG A 17 -14.40 -27.85 4.55
N SER A 18 -14.23 -29.16 4.39
CA SER A 18 -13.95 -29.77 3.08
C SER A 18 -15.11 -29.60 2.09
N VAL A 19 -16.36 -29.69 2.56
CA VAL A 19 -17.54 -29.47 1.71
C VAL A 19 -17.63 -28.00 1.29
N LEU A 20 -17.42 -27.07 2.22
CA LEU A 20 -17.42 -25.64 1.94
C LEU A 20 -16.34 -25.25 0.91
N GLU A 21 -15.13 -25.77 1.08
CA GLU A 21 -14.03 -25.61 0.11
C GLU A 21 -14.43 -26.12 -1.28
N ALA A 22 -14.99 -27.31 -1.38
CA ALA A 22 -15.39 -27.89 -2.66
C ALA A 22 -16.51 -27.10 -3.35
N VAL A 23 -17.46 -26.55 -2.59
CA VAL A 23 -18.50 -25.66 -3.11
C VAL A 23 -17.88 -24.38 -3.66
N VAL A 24 -17.00 -23.72 -2.89
CA VAL A 24 -16.33 -22.48 -3.32
C VAL A 24 -15.50 -22.71 -4.58
N ARG A 25 -14.65 -23.75 -4.60
CA ARG A 25 -13.83 -24.09 -5.78
C ARG A 25 -14.68 -24.38 -7.01
N THR A 26 -15.72 -25.20 -6.86
CA THR A 26 -16.62 -25.51 -7.98
C THR A 26 -17.25 -24.23 -8.54
N TYR A 27 -17.77 -23.36 -7.66
CA TYR A 27 -18.45 -22.14 -8.10
C TYR A 27 -17.48 -21.11 -8.71
N VAL A 28 -16.25 -20.98 -8.21
CA VAL A 28 -15.21 -20.12 -8.80
C VAL A 28 -14.82 -20.59 -10.20
N GLU A 29 -14.78 -21.90 -10.43
CA GLU A 29 -14.39 -22.48 -11.71
C GLU A 29 -15.51 -22.50 -12.76
N THR A 30 -16.76 -22.72 -12.33
CA THR A 30 -17.87 -22.94 -13.28
C THR A 30 -18.90 -21.82 -13.32
N ALA A 31 -18.93 -20.95 -12.31
CA ALA A 31 -20.03 -20.00 -12.06
C ALA A 31 -21.41 -20.67 -11.94
N GLU A 32 -21.48 -21.97 -11.64
CA GLU A 32 -22.73 -22.73 -11.52
C GLU A 32 -22.96 -23.24 -10.09
N PRO A 33 -24.21 -23.25 -9.59
CA PRO A 33 -24.53 -23.78 -8.26
C PRO A 33 -24.06 -25.23 -8.05
N ALA A 34 -23.38 -25.47 -6.93
CA ALA A 34 -22.80 -26.76 -6.62
C ALA A 34 -23.85 -27.76 -6.11
N GLY A 35 -24.00 -28.89 -6.81
CA GLY A 35 -24.90 -29.98 -6.43
C GLY A 35 -24.18 -31.10 -5.66
N SER A 36 -24.85 -31.71 -4.68
CA SER A 36 -24.23 -32.74 -3.81
C SER A 36 -23.71 -33.94 -4.59
N ARG A 37 -24.41 -34.36 -5.66
CA ARG A 37 -23.95 -35.44 -6.56
C ARG A 37 -22.68 -35.07 -7.31
N THR A 38 -22.60 -33.84 -7.82
CA THR A 38 -21.41 -33.32 -8.53
C THR A 38 -20.21 -33.28 -7.60
N LEU A 39 -20.40 -32.71 -6.40
CA LEU A 39 -19.35 -32.62 -5.39
C LEU A 39 -18.84 -33.99 -4.94
N THR A 40 -19.75 -34.94 -4.71
CA THR A 40 -19.37 -36.31 -4.30
C THR A 40 -18.53 -37.01 -5.37
N ARG A 41 -18.90 -36.89 -6.65
CA ARG A 41 -18.14 -37.50 -7.76
C ARG A 41 -16.78 -36.86 -7.97
N ARG A 42 -16.71 -35.53 -7.80
CA ARG A 42 -15.51 -34.75 -8.13
C ARG A 42 -14.45 -34.78 -7.04
N TYR A 43 -14.85 -34.72 -5.77
CA TYR A 43 -13.93 -34.58 -4.63
C TYR A 43 -13.81 -35.85 -3.77
N GLY A 44 -14.62 -36.89 -4.01
CA GLY A 44 -14.41 -38.21 -3.43
C GLY A 44 -14.49 -38.26 -1.90
N PHE A 45 -15.46 -37.57 -1.28
CA PHE A 45 -15.60 -37.45 0.18
C PHE A 45 -15.77 -38.75 1.00
N GLY A 46 -15.86 -39.92 0.35
CA GLY A 46 -16.09 -41.20 1.04
C GLY A 46 -17.48 -41.33 1.68
N VAL A 47 -18.41 -40.43 1.39
CA VAL A 47 -19.79 -40.43 1.91
C VAL A 47 -20.82 -40.25 0.79
N SER A 48 -22.08 -40.55 1.09
CA SER A 48 -23.16 -40.45 0.10
C SER A 48 -23.50 -39.00 -0.28
N ALA A 49 -24.09 -38.81 -1.46
CA ALA A 49 -24.60 -37.51 -1.89
C ALA A 49 -25.73 -36.96 -0.98
N ALA A 50 -26.42 -37.83 -0.24
CA ALA A 50 -27.40 -37.42 0.77
C ALA A 50 -26.70 -36.80 1.99
N THR A 51 -25.60 -37.42 2.45
CA THR A 51 -24.76 -36.89 3.53
C THR A 51 -24.18 -35.52 3.18
N ILE A 52 -23.67 -35.36 1.95
CA ILE A 52 -23.17 -34.06 1.46
C ILE A 52 -24.30 -33.02 1.38
N ARG A 53 -25.50 -33.42 0.96
CA ARG A 53 -26.66 -32.52 0.93
C ARG A 53 -27.03 -32.01 2.33
N ASN A 54 -26.97 -32.87 3.35
CA ASN A 54 -27.22 -32.48 4.74
C ASN A 54 -26.13 -31.51 5.24
N THR A 55 -24.84 -31.83 5.02
CA THR A 55 -23.76 -30.91 5.39
C THR A 55 -23.90 -29.54 4.71
N MET A 56 -24.33 -29.50 3.45
CA MET A 56 -24.60 -28.24 2.75
C MET A 56 -25.83 -27.50 3.29
N ALA A 57 -26.79 -28.19 3.92
CA ALA A 57 -27.91 -27.57 4.61
C ALA A 57 -27.45 -26.96 5.95
N ASP A 58 -26.62 -27.68 6.71
CA ASP A 58 -26.00 -27.18 7.95
C ASP A 58 -25.19 -25.90 7.65
N LEU A 59 -24.37 -25.92 6.59
CA LEU A 59 -23.60 -24.76 6.13
C LEU A 59 -24.46 -23.60 5.62
N GLU A 60 -25.67 -23.87 5.15
CA GLU A 60 -26.64 -22.83 4.78
C GLU A 60 -27.28 -22.20 6.02
N GLU A 61 -27.68 -23.00 6.99
CA GLU A 61 -28.18 -22.52 8.29
C GLU A 61 -27.14 -21.67 9.01
N ASP A 62 -25.87 -22.08 8.94
CA ASP A 62 -24.74 -21.33 9.47
C ASP A 62 -24.40 -20.07 8.64
N GLY A 63 -25.05 -19.86 7.49
CA GLY A 63 -24.93 -18.69 6.63
C GLY A 63 -23.69 -18.66 5.74
N TYR A 64 -23.01 -19.79 5.56
CA TYR A 64 -21.89 -19.91 4.61
C TYR A 64 -22.41 -20.12 3.19
N LEU A 65 -23.45 -20.92 3.01
CA LEU A 65 -24.04 -21.21 1.71
C LEU A 65 -25.43 -20.59 1.58
N THR A 66 -25.88 -20.44 0.33
CA THR A 66 -27.26 -20.08 0.00
C THR A 66 -27.71 -20.80 -1.28
N HIS A 67 -28.96 -20.61 -1.68
CA HIS A 67 -29.49 -21.06 -2.95
C HIS A 67 -30.07 -19.88 -3.74
N PRO A 68 -29.79 -19.77 -5.05
CA PRO A 68 -30.43 -18.76 -5.88
C PRO A 68 -31.94 -19.03 -6.04
N HIS A 69 -32.32 -20.31 -6.17
CA HIS A 69 -33.71 -20.78 -6.27
C HIS A 69 -33.88 -22.13 -5.57
N THR A 70 -35.09 -22.48 -5.17
CA THR A 70 -35.42 -23.63 -4.29
C THR A 70 -35.00 -25.00 -4.86
N SER A 71 -34.78 -25.10 -6.17
CA SER A 71 -34.34 -26.32 -6.86
C SER A 71 -32.87 -26.31 -7.29
N ALA A 72 -32.17 -25.19 -7.12
CA ALA A 72 -30.78 -25.04 -7.52
C ALA A 72 -29.82 -25.68 -6.49
N GLY A 73 -28.60 -25.96 -6.92
CA GLY A 73 -27.49 -26.29 -6.01
C GLY A 73 -27.18 -25.13 -5.05
N ARG A 74 -26.10 -25.26 -4.27
CA ARG A 74 -25.67 -24.20 -3.36
C ARG A 74 -24.63 -23.28 -3.99
N VAL A 75 -24.69 -22.01 -3.63
CA VAL A 75 -23.69 -21.00 -3.99
C VAL A 75 -23.06 -20.44 -2.71
N PRO A 76 -21.76 -20.09 -2.74
CA PRO A 76 -21.08 -19.49 -1.60
C PRO A 76 -21.57 -18.05 -1.34
N THR A 77 -21.64 -17.67 -0.07
CA THR A 77 -21.82 -16.27 0.36
C THR A 77 -20.48 -15.58 0.57
N ASP A 78 -20.48 -14.27 0.80
CA ASP A 78 -19.28 -13.51 1.19
C ASP A 78 -18.56 -14.12 2.40
N LEU A 79 -19.32 -14.70 3.33
CA LEU A 79 -18.77 -15.38 4.50
C LEU A 79 -17.99 -16.65 4.09
N ALA A 80 -18.52 -17.43 3.16
CA ALA A 80 -17.83 -18.61 2.63
C ALA A 80 -16.52 -18.23 1.94
N TYR A 81 -16.54 -17.19 1.09
CA TYR A 81 -15.33 -16.71 0.43
C TYR A 81 -14.29 -16.23 1.44
N ARG A 82 -14.71 -15.46 2.45
CA ARG A 82 -13.81 -15.01 3.51
C ARG A 82 -13.17 -16.18 4.25
N PHE A 83 -13.98 -17.14 4.69
CA PHE A 83 -13.48 -18.32 5.37
C PHE A 83 -12.53 -19.14 4.48
N PHE A 84 -12.86 -19.32 3.21
CA PHE A 84 -12.02 -20.02 2.24
C PHE A 84 -10.66 -19.35 2.06
N VAL A 85 -10.61 -18.02 1.91
CA VAL A 85 -9.36 -17.26 1.83
C VAL A 85 -8.54 -17.39 3.11
N ASP A 86 -9.20 -17.27 4.27
CA ASP A 86 -8.50 -17.25 5.57
C ASP A 86 -7.97 -18.63 6.02
N SER A 87 -8.58 -19.73 5.55
CA SER A 87 -8.32 -21.09 6.08
C SER A 87 -7.85 -22.13 5.07
N VAL A 88 -8.01 -21.87 3.76
CA VAL A 88 -7.79 -22.87 2.71
C VAL A 88 -6.77 -22.39 1.67
N VAL A 89 -6.75 -21.10 1.34
CA VAL A 89 -5.76 -20.55 0.41
C VAL A 89 -4.43 -20.38 1.13
N GLN A 90 -3.57 -21.40 1.07
CA GLN A 90 -2.14 -21.17 1.30
C GLN A 90 -1.59 -20.45 0.07
N PRO A 91 -0.98 -19.26 0.21
CA PRO A 91 -0.40 -18.57 -0.93
C PRO A 91 0.65 -19.48 -1.57
N GLU A 92 0.51 -19.74 -2.87
CA GLU A 92 1.56 -20.41 -3.63
C GLU A 92 2.85 -19.61 -3.50
N VAL A 93 3.91 -20.31 -3.11
CA VAL A 93 5.23 -19.69 -3.00
C VAL A 93 5.76 -19.51 -4.41
N LEU A 94 5.96 -18.25 -4.82
CA LEU A 94 6.57 -17.92 -6.10
C LEU A 94 7.86 -18.73 -6.31
N THR A 95 7.99 -19.32 -7.48
CA THR A 95 9.19 -20.03 -7.90
C THR A 95 10.38 -19.06 -7.98
N ALA A 96 11.61 -19.60 -7.89
CA ALA A 96 12.81 -18.78 -8.04
C ALA A 96 12.85 -18.05 -9.40
N ALA A 97 12.33 -18.67 -10.46
CA ALA A 97 12.26 -18.07 -11.79
C ALA A 97 11.29 -16.88 -11.85
N GLU A 98 10.12 -16.99 -11.23
CA GLU A 98 9.14 -15.90 -11.15
C GLU A 98 9.68 -14.74 -10.31
N LYS A 99 10.31 -15.02 -9.16
CA LYS A 99 10.98 -14.00 -8.35
C LYS A 99 12.04 -13.25 -9.14
N SER A 100 12.94 -13.97 -9.82
CA SER A 100 13.98 -13.33 -10.64
C SER A 100 13.42 -12.53 -11.82
N ARG A 101 12.27 -12.93 -12.37
CA ARG A 101 11.59 -12.16 -13.43
C ARG A 101 11.04 -10.85 -12.89
N ILE A 102 10.32 -10.90 -11.76
CA ILE A 102 9.79 -9.70 -11.08
C ILE A 102 10.93 -8.75 -10.71
N GLU A 103 12.02 -9.26 -10.13
CA GLU A 103 13.19 -8.44 -9.76
C GLU A 103 13.83 -7.75 -10.97
N ARG A 104 13.92 -8.41 -12.13
CA ARG A 104 14.45 -7.78 -13.35
C ARG A 104 13.54 -6.67 -13.86
N GLU A 105 12.23 -6.89 -13.88
CA GLU A 105 11.24 -5.88 -14.32
C GLU A 105 11.20 -4.67 -13.38
N LEU A 106 11.50 -4.85 -12.08
CA LEU A 106 11.61 -3.77 -11.10
C LEU A 106 12.93 -2.99 -11.18
N ARG A 107 14.03 -3.60 -11.66
CA ARG A 107 15.38 -2.99 -11.70
C ARG A 107 15.68 -2.20 -12.98
N THR A 108 14.83 -2.27 -14.00
CA THR A 108 15.06 -1.55 -15.27
C THR A 108 14.73 -0.06 -15.15
N GLY A 109 15.70 0.72 -14.64
CA GLY A 109 15.77 2.18 -14.75
C GLY A 109 16.24 2.90 -13.48
N GLU A 110 16.92 4.05 -13.63
CA GLU A 110 16.92 5.09 -12.60
C GLU A 110 15.48 5.56 -12.43
N SER A 111 14.77 5.15 -11.37
CA SER A 111 13.33 5.36 -11.33
C SER A 111 12.82 5.74 -9.94
N THR A 112 12.21 6.93 -9.89
CA THR A 112 11.38 7.45 -8.81
C THR A 112 10.34 6.42 -8.35
N LEU A 113 9.95 6.46 -7.07
CA LEU A 113 9.00 5.56 -6.42
C LEU A 113 7.72 5.31 -7.25
N GLU A 114 7.27 6.34 -7.96
CA GLU A 114 6.13 6.35 -8.87
C GLU A 114 6.27 5.33 -10.01
N ARG A 115 7.46 5.21 -10.61
CA ARG A 115 7.71 4.27 -11.73
C ARG A 115 7.73 2.82 -11.25
N VAL A 116 8.34 2.56 -10.10
CA VAL A 116 8.33 1.22 -9.48
C VAL A 116 6.90 0.80 -9.17
N LEU A 117 6.11 1.71 -8.59
CA LEU A 117 4.71 1.44 -8.29
C LEU A 117 3.90 1.19 -9.56
N GLN A 118 4.07 2.02 -10.59
CA GLN A 118 3.36 1.88 -11.86
C GLN A 118 3.65 0.54 -12.56
N ASN A 119 4.92 0.13 -12.59
CA ASN A 119 5.32 -1.16 -13.15
C ASN A 119 4.75 -2.33 -12.33
N SER A 120 4.77 -2.22 -11.00
CA SER A 120 4.23 -3.25 -10.10
C SER A 120 2.72 -3.44 -10.29
N VAL A 121 1.97 -2.34 -10.34
CA VAL A 121 0.50 -2.36 -10.54
C VAL A 121 0.15 -2.93 -11.91
N ARG A 122 0.92 -2.59 -12.95
CA ARG A 122 0.74 -3.13 -14.30
C ARG A 122 1.00 -4.64 -14.34
N ALA A 123 2.10 -5.09 -13.75
CA ALA A 123 2.45 -6.51 -13.70
C ALA A 123 1.36 -7.32 -12.98
N LEU A 124 0.86 -6.81 -11.84
CA LEU A 124 -0.26 -7.42 -11.12
C LEU A 124 -1.52 -7.48 -11.99
N GLY A 125 -1.91 -6.37 -12.62
CA GLY A 125 -3.11 -6.34 -13.49
C GLY A 125 -3.05 -7.34 -14.65
N ILE A 126 -1.86 -7.53 -15.25
CA ILE A 126 -1.65 -8.56 -16.29
C ILE A 126 -1.79 -9.97 -15.72
N LEU A 127 -1.26 -10.22 -14.52
CA LEU A 127 -1.32 -11.54 -13.89
C LEU A 127 -2.72 -11.92 -13.43
N VAL A 128 -3.49 -10.97 -12.86
CA VAL A 128 -4.84 -11.23 -12.35
C VAL A 128 -5.95 -10.97 -13.37
N ASN A 129 -5.61 -10.39 -14.53
CA ASN A 129 -6.55 -9.96 -15.58
C ASN A 129 -7.65 -9.02 -15.05
N GLU A 130 -7.28 -8.15 -14.11
CA GLU A 130 -8.16 -7.22 -13.40
C GLU A 130 -7.52 -5.83 -13.30
N LEU A 131 -8.31 -4.83 -12.91
CA LEU A 131 -7.80 -3.48 -12.67
C LEU A 131 -6.87 -3.44 -11.45
N GLY A 132 -5.59 -3.16 -11.69
CA GLY A 132 -4.65 -2.80 -10.64
C GLY A 132 -4.72 -1.31 -10.31
N VAL A 133 -4.78 -0.97 -9.02
CA VAL A 133 -4.66 0.41 -8.52
C VAL A 133 -3.53 0.47 -7.50
N GLY A 134 -2.61 1.43 -7.65
CA GLY A 134 -1.59 1.73 -6.64
C GLY A 134 -1.59 3.22 -6.34
N SER A 135 -1.46 3.56 -5.05
CA SER A 135 -1.29 4.93 -4.60
C SER A 135 0.08 5.09 -3.96
N VAL A 136 0.81 6.12 -4.38
CA VAL A 136 1.93 6.63 -3.58
C VAL A 136 1.31 7.41 -2.41
N PRO A 137 1.83 7.29 -1.18
CA PRO A 137 1.42 8.18 -0.09
C PRO A 137 1.73 9.63 -0.47
N GLN A 138 0.70 10.47 -0.59
CA GLN A 138 0.87 11.90 -0.82
C GLN A 138 1.53 12.53 0.42
N LEU A 139 2.74 13.07 0.25
CA LEU A 139 3.47 13.78 1.31
C LEU A 139 2.85 15.16 1.61
N ASP A 140 1.79 15.55 0.90
CA ASP A 140 1.06 16.80 1.12
C ASP A 140 0.62 16.99 2.57
N ALA A 141 0.25 15.91 3.24
CA ALA A 141 -0.13 15.90 4.66
C ALA A 141 1.04 15.63 5.61
N ALA A 142 2.24 15.34 5.10
CA ALA A 142 3.42 15.13 5.91
C ALA A 142 3.81 16.45 6.58
N ARG A 143 3.94 16.40 7.92
CA ARG A 143 4.34 17.54 8.72
C ARG A 143 5.85 17.60 8.83
N LEU A 144 6.41 18.75 8.48
CA LEU A 144 7.82 19.04 8.67
C LEU A 144 8.16 18.99 10.15
N GLU A 145 9.11 18.15 10.52
CA GLU A 145 9.67 18.09 11.87
C GLU A 145 10.91 18.97 11.97
N LYS A 146 11.85 18.81 11.02
CA LYS A 146 13.14 19.49 11.07
C LYS A 146 13.79 19.64 9.70
N ILE A 147 14.51 20.74 9.50
CA ILE A 147 15.45 20.95 8.39
C ILE A 147 16.87 21.09 8.95
N ASP A 148 17.83 20.32 8.43
CA ASP A 148 19.26 20.54 8.66
C ASP A 148 19.97 20.88 7.34
N LEU A 149 21.06 21.63 7.44
CA LEU A 149 21.90 22.04 6.32
C LEU A 149 23.32 21.55 6.60
N ILE A 150 23.82 20.65 5.75
CA ILE A 150 25.16 20.06 5.89
C ILE A 150 26.01 20.53 4.71
N GLN A 151 27.06 21.30 4.98
CA GLN A 151 27.98 21.74 3.94
C GLN A 151 28.81 20.55 3.44
N VAL A 152 28.73 20.27 2.14
CA VAL A 152 29.43 19.15 1.48
C VAL A 152 30.69 19.65 0.77
N SER A 153 30.64 20.86 0.23
CA SER A 153 31.80 21.58 -0.30
C SER A 153 31.59 23.10 -0.18
N SER A 154 32.56 23.89 -0.63
CA SER A 154 32.46 25.35 -0.68
C SER A 154 31.20 25.86 -1.40
N GLN A 155 30.73 25.12 -2.42
CA GLN A 155 29.61 25.50 -3.27
C GLN A 155 28.44 24.51 -3.23
N LYS A 156 28.43 23.52 -2.33
CA LYS A 156 27.34 22.54 -2.23
C LYS A 156 26.92 22.32 -0.79
N VAL A 157 25.60 22.39 -0.56
CA VAL A 157 24.97 22.09 0.73
C VAL A 157 23.95 20.97 0.54
N LEU A 158 23.97 19.99 1.42
CA LEU A 158 22.93 18.97 1.53
C LEU A 158 21.87 19.47 2.51
N MET A 159 20.67 19.74 2.01
CA MET A 159 19.49 19.97 2.83
C MET A 159 18.89 18.63 3.23
N VAL A 160 18.71 18.40 4.53
CA VAL A 160 18.09 17.21 5.10
C VAL A 160 16.75 17.61 5.72
N VAL A 161 15.65 17.07 5.19
CA VAL A 161 14.28 17.37 5.61
C VAL A 161 13.69 16.14 6.29
N THR A 162 13.37 16.27 7.57
CA THR A 162 12.77 15.21 8.37
C THR A 162 11.30 15.54 8.61
N VAL A 163 10.42 14.58 8.40
CA VAL A 163 8.99 14.70 8.72
C VAL A 163 8.64 13.85 9.94
N GLN A 164 7.56 14.21 10.63
CA GLN A 164 7.14 13.56 11.89
C GLN A 164 6.87 12.05 11.78
N SER A 165 6.66 11.53 10.58
CA SER A 165 6.54 10.08 10.34
C SER A 165 7.89 9.34 10.40
N GLY A 166 9.01 10.06 10.55
CA GLY A 166 10.36 9.53 10.50
C GLY A 166 10.95 9.41 9.09
N ILE A 167 10.22 9.82 8.05
CA ILE A 167 10.74 9.86 6.68
C ILE A 167 11.75 11.02 6.57
N VAL A 168 12.89 10.74 5.94
CA VAL A 168 13.95 11.72 5.68
C VAL A 168 14.11 11.89 4.17
N ARG A 169 14.11 13.14 3.71
CA ARG A 169 14.44 13.54 2.33
C ARG A 169 15.71 14.37 2.31
N THR A 170 16.47 14.25 1.24
CA THR A 170 17.72 14.99 1.06
C THR A 170 17.78 15.62 -0.32
N VAL A 171 18.18 16.88 -0.40
CA VAL A 171 18.40 17.58 -1.67
C VAL A 171 19.71 18.35 -1.62
N TYR A 172 20.46 18.29 -2.72
CA TYR A 172 21.64 19.12 -2.90
C TYR A 172 21.24 20.50 -3.40
N VAL A 173 21.83 21.51 -2.79
CA VAL A 173 21.67 22.92 -3.15
C VAL A 173 23.03 23.43 -3.60
N ASP A 174 23.10 23.85 -4.86
CA ASP A 174 24.29 24.46 -5.43
C ASP A 174 24.31 25.94 -5.06
N LEU A 175 25.42 26.38 -4.47
CA LEU A 175 25.66 27.76 -4.07
C LEU A 175 26.59 28.42 -5.10
N PRO A 176 26.29 29.67 -5.51
CA PRO A 176 27.11 30.41 -6.47
C PRO A 176 28.47 30.85 -5.91
N GLY A 177 28.68 30.73 -4.61
CA GLY A 177 29.92 31.07 -3.92
C GLY A 177 30.00 30.41 -2.55
N GLU A 178 31.10 30.65 -1.84
CA GLU A 178 31.25 30.17 -0.46
C GLU A 178 30.20 30.78 0.46
N ALA A 179 29.39 29.92 1.09
CA ALA A 179 28.53 30.32 2.19
C ALA A 179 29.28 30.14 3.51
N PRO A 180 29.51 31.23 4.27
CA PRO A 180 29.96 31.17 5.65
C PRO A 180 29.04 30.28 6.52
N ALA A 181 29.64 29.52 7.43
CA ALA A 181 28.91 28.56 8.27
C ALA A 181 27.88 29.24 9.20
N ASP A 182 28.17 30.46 9.65
CA ASP A 182 27.26 31.31 10.43
C ASP A 182 26.01 31.70 9.63
N ILE A 183 26.16 32.03 8.34
CA ILE A 183 25.02 32.33 7.47
C ILE A 183 24.15 31.08 7.26
N LEU A 184 24.75 29.90 7.04
CA LEU A 184 24.00 28.66 6.92
C LEU A 184 23.22 28.33 8.19
N GLU A 185 23.79 28.62 9.36
CA GLU A 185 23.12 28.42 10.65
C GLU A 185 21.92 29.36 10.82
N VAL A 186 22.05 30.63 10.45
CA VAL A 186 20.92 31.60 10.44
C VAL A 186 19.80 31.12 9.52
N ILE A 187 20.15 30.64 8.32
CA ILE A 187 19.15 30.13 7.36
C ILE A 187 18.47 28.88 7.92
N ARG A 188 19.23 27.95 8.51
CA ARG A 188 18.68 26.74 9.15
C ARG A 188 17.67 27.12 10.23
N GLN A 189 18.02 28.07 11.10
CA GLN A 189 17.13 28.55 12.15
C GLN A 189 15.84 29.15 11.57
N VAL A 190 15.96 30.06 10.61
CA VAL A 190 14.82 30.69 9.93
C VAL A 190 13.89 29.66 9.29
N LEU A 191 14.43 28.67 8.58
CA LEU A 191 13.64 27.62 7.93
C LEU A 191 12.85 26.80 8.96
N ASN A 192 13.48 26.39 10.06
CA ASN A 192 12.80 25.62 11.11
C ASN A 192 11.75 26.45 11.85
N GLU A 193 12.03 27.72 12.17
CA GLU A 193 11.08 28.62 12.84
C GLU A 193 9.85 28.92 11.98
N ARG A 194 10.05 29.13 10.67
CA ARG A 194 8.97 29.57 9.77
C ARG A 194 8.15 28.41 9.19
N LEU A 195 8.77 27.24 9.02
CA LEU A 195 8.18 26.10 8.32
C LEU A 195 7.89 24.91 9.23
N GLY A 196 8.54 24.80 10.39
CA GLY A 196 8.37 23.67 11.31
C GLY A 196 6.91 23.45 11.72
N GLY A 197 6.49 22.18 11.78
CA GLY A 197 5.13 21.77 12.12
C GLY A 197 4.09 21.93 11.00
N LEU A 198 4.41 22.66 9.94
CA LEU A 198 3.53 22.81 8.78
C LEU A 198 3.55 21.56 7.91
N THR A 199 2.44 21.33 7.22
CA THR A 199 2.36 20.33 6.16
C THR A 199 3.06 20.81 4.90
N PHE A 200 3.55 19.89 4.07
CA PHE A 200 4.19 20.27 2.79
C PHE A 200 3.24 21.06 1.88
N SER A 201 1.94 20.79 1.92
CA SER A 201 0.93 21.59 1.20
C SER A 201 0.83 23.04 1.70
N GLU A 202 0.94 23.26 3.02
CA GLU A 202 0.95 24.62 3.60
C GLU A 202 2.25 25.34 3.26
N ILE A 203 3.38 24.63 3.31
CA ILE A 203 4.70 25.17 2.94
C ILE A 203 4.66 25.63 1.48
N ARG A 204 4.28 24.78 0.51
CA ARG A 204 4.21 25.14 -0.92
C ARG A 204 3.37 26.39 -1.17
N ARG A 205 2.23 26.54 -0.48
CA ARG A 205 1.34 27.70 -0.65
C ARG A 205 1.83 28.99 0.00
N SER A 206 2.72 28.91 0.98
CA SER A 206 3.10 30.06 1.81
C SER A 206 4.60 30.35 1.88
N LEU A 207 5.45 29.52 1.26
CA LEU A 207 6.91 29.58 1.33
C LEU A 207 7.45 30.99 1.05
N GLY A 208 7.13 31.55 -0.13
CA GLY A 208 7.60 32.87 -0.53
C GLY A 208 7.01 34.03 0.29
N ALA A 209 5.88 33.84 0.96
CA ALA A 209 5.32 34.85 1.86
C ALA A 209 5.98 34.80 3.24
N ARG A 210 6.20 33.59 3.78
CA ARG A 210 6.79 33.36 5.12
C ARG A 210 8.27 33.69 5.22
N LEU A 211 8.98 33.69 4.09
CA LEU A 211 10.42 33.92 4.03
C LEU A 211 10.80 35.31 3.50
N ARG A 212 9.82 36.14 3.11
CA ARG A 212 10.04 37.44 2.46
C ARG A 212 10.78 38.46 3.34
N ASP A 213 10.55 38.41 4.64
CA ASP A 213 11.02 39.33 5.68
C ASP A 213 11.86 38.61 6.74
N ALA A 214 12.26 37.36 6.47
CA ALA A 214 12.86 36.52 7.49
C ALA A 214 14.33 36.84 7.78
N VAL A 215 14.98 37.62 6.91
CA VAL A 215 16.40 37.97 7.02
C VAL A 215 16.61 39.42 6.57
N GLU A 216 17.29 40.21 7.41
CA GLU A 216 17.67 41.60 7.12
C GLU A 216 18.98 41.70 6.32
N ASP A 217 19.94 40.78 6.57
CA ASP A 217 21.21 40.72 5.86
C ASP A 217 21.02 40.35 4.36
N PRO A 218 21.47 41.20 3.42
CA PRO A 218 21.41 40.93 1.99
C PRO A 218 22.07 39.62 1.55
N ALA A 219 23.17 39.22 2.18
CA ALA A 219 23.90 37.99 1.82
C ALA A 219 23.10 36.75 2.21
N ALA A 220 22.62 36.70 3.45
CA ALA A 220 21.76 35.62 3.92
C ALA A 220 20.41 35.59 3.18
N ARG A 221 19.85 36.73 2.78
CA ARG A 221 18.64 36.80 1.94
C ARG A 221 18.84 36.22 0.55
N TYR A 222 19.98 36.48 -0.07
CA TYR A 222 20.32 35.91 -1.37
C TYR A 222 20.43 34.38 -1.31
N ILE A 223 21.13 33.85 -0.30
CA ILE A 223 21.27 32.41 -0.10
C ILE A 223 19.92 31.77 0.26
N LEU A 224 19.08 32.41 1.07
CA LEU A 224 17.73 31.94 1.39
C LEU A 224 16.87 31.78 0.13
N ASN A 225 16.96 32.72 -0.83
CA ASN A 225 16.22 32.61 -2.09
C ASN A 225 16.65 31.39 -2.90
N ILE A 226 17.95 31.07 -2.92
CA ILE A 226 18.45 29.84 -3.57
C ILE A 226 17.85 28.61 -2.91
N PHE A 227 17.80 28.57 -1.57
CA PHE A 227 17.13 27.48 -0.85
C PHE A 227 15.63 27.40 -1.11
N VAL A 228 14.95 28.52 -1.39
CA VAL A 228 13.54 28.54 -1.77
C VAL A 228 13.33 27.99 -3.18
N GLU A 229 14.20 28.36 -4.13
CA GLU A 229 14.15 27.88 -5.50
C GLU A 229 14.49 26.39 -5.58
N SER A 230 15.57 25.94 -4.94
CA SER A 230 15.96 24.52 -4.89
C SER A 230 15.07 23.69 -3.96
N GLY A 231 14.48 24.30 -2.93
CA GLY A 231 13.64 23.63 -1.95
C GLY A 231 12.23 23.28 -2.46
N GLY A 232 11.78 23.90 -3.55
CA GLY A 232 10.49 23.59 -4.18
C GLY A 232 10.35 22.10 -4.50
N GLU A 233 11.40 21.49 -5.03
CA GLU A 233 11.45 20.05 -5.37
C GLU A 233 11.35 19.13 -4.15
N VAL A 234 11.76 19.59 -2.96
CA VAL A 234 11.73 18.77 -1.73
C VAL A 234 10.30 18.56 -1.24
N PHE A 235 9.45 19.56 -1.45
CA PHE A 235 8.07 19.62 -0.98
C PHE A 235 7.04 19.20 -2.03
N GLU A 236 7.48 18.78 -3.23
CA GLU A 236 6.68 18.10 -4.26
C GLU A 236 6.63 16.57 -4.04
#